data_AF-A0A1D9CW31-F1
#
_entry.id   AF-A0A1D9CW31-F1
#
_cell.length_a   1.000
_cell.length_b   1.000
_cell.length_c   1.000
_cell.angle_alpha   90.00
_cell.angle_beta   90.00
_cell.angle_gamma   90.00
#
_symmetry.space_group_name_H-M   'P 1'
#
loop_
_entity.id
_entity.type
_entity.pdbx_description
1 polymer ?
#
loop_
_entity_poly.entity_id
_entity_poly.type
_entity_poly.pdbx_seq_one_letter_code
_entity_poly.pdbx_strand_id
1 'polypeptide(L)'
;MTKKVRTYSDEFKAEAVKKIADNNGNISATAKQLGIAMQTLTNWHNKANKGKLIGTKEYDPELMAILEENKRLKRDLKVAQEERDILNEKG
;
A
#
# COMPACT_ATOMS: atom_id res chain seq x y z
N MET A 1 -20.49 -14.42 -24.78
CA MET A 1 -20.97 -13.30 -23.95
C MET A 1 -19.83 -12.31 -23.76
N THR A 2 -19.97 -11.06 -24.21
CA THR A 2 -18.98 -10.01 -23.96
C THR A 2 -19.11 -9.53 -22.51
N LYS A 3 -18.10 -9.82 -21.66
CA LYS A 3 -18.07 -9.28 -20.30
C LYS A 3 -17.91 -7.77 -20.40
N LYS A 4 -18.94 -7.02 -19.98
CA LYS A 4 -18.90 -5.55 -19.92
C LYS A 4 -17.88 -5.15 -18.86
N VAL A 5 -16.71 -4.70 -19.28
CA VAL A 5 -15.66 -4.23 -18.38
C VAL A 5 -16.13 -2.92 -17.76
N ARG A 6 -16.30 -2.89 -16.44
CA ARG A 6 -16.47 -1.62 -15.71
C ARG A 6 -15.14 -0.89 -15.72
N THR A 7 -15.08 0.22 -16.44
CA THR A 7 -14.00 1.19 -16.39
C THR A 7 -14.25 2.17 -15.27
N TYR A 8 -13.21 2.46 -14.51
CA TYR A 8 -13.19 3.48 -13.47
C TYR A 8 -12.12 4.50 -13.84
N SER A 9 -12.36 5.78 -13.54
CA SER A 9 -11.35 6.82 -13.74
C SER A 9 -10.14 6.58 -12.84
N ASP A 10 -9.01 7.10 -13.26
CA ASP A 10 -7.75 6.95 -12.54
C ASP A 10 -7.77 7.71 -11.21
N GLU A 11 -8.40 8.89 -11.17
CA GLU A 11 -8.67 9.62 -9.91
C GLU A 11 -9.50 8.79 -8.93
N PHE A 12 -10.55 8.11 -9.43
CA PHE A 12 -11.40 7.29 -8.57
C PHE A 12 -10.65 6.09 -8.00
N LYS A 13 -9.78 5.44 -8.79
CA LYS A 13 -8.93 4.34 -8.31
C LYS A 13 -8.00 4.81 -7.19
N ALA A 14 -7.40 5.99 -7.35
CA ALA A 14 -6.49 6.57 -6.37
C ALA A 14 -7.19 6.93 -5.06
N GLU A 15 -8.35 7.60 -5.17
CA GLU A 15 -9.16 7.95 -4.02
C GLU A 15 -9.68 6.70 -3.29
N ALA A 16 -10.11 5.69 -4.05
CA ALA A 16 -10.58 4.42 -3.48
C ALA A 16 -9.48 3.73 -2.66
N VAL A 17 -8.23 3.73 -3.13
CA VAL A 17 -7.10 3.18 -2.38
C VAL A 17 -6.74 4.03 -1.18
N LYS A 18 -6.77 5.37 -1.30
CA LYS A 18 -6.52 6.27 -0.16
C LYS A 18 -7.53 6.03 0.97
N LYS A 19 -8.79 5.82 0.63
CA LYS A 19 -9.88 5.55 1.57
C LYS A 19 -9.73 4.26 2.37
N ILE A 20 -8.90 3.33 1.90
CA ILE A 20 -8.55 2.13 2.67
C ILE A 20 -7.77 2.53 3.93
N ALA A 21 -6.89 3.54 3.84
CA ALA A 21 -6.15 4.03 5.00
C ALA A 21 -7.09 4.68 6.02
N ASP A 22 -8.08 5.45 5.56
CA ASP A 22 -9.11 6.05 6.42
C ASP A 22 -9.95 5.00 7.17
N ASN A 23 -10.11 3.81 6.59
CA ASN A 23 -10.83 2.67 7.18
C ASN A 23 -9.90 1.67 7.89
N ASN A 24 -8.77 2.12 8.45
CA ASN A 24 -7.81 1.27 9.17
C ASN A 24 -7.31 0.06 8.36
N GLY A 25 -7.21 0.17 7.03
CA GLY A 25 -6.82 -0.93 6.17
C GLY A 25 -7.96 -1.89 5.78
N ASN A 26 -9.21 -1.62 6.19
CA ASN A 26 -10.32 -2.51 5.94
C ASN A 26 -10.86 -2.37 4.50
N ILE A 27 -10.38 -3.25 3.63
CA ILE A 27 -10.76 -3.30 2.21
C ILE A 27 -12.25 -3.64 2.04
N SER A 28 -12.81 -4.52 2.86
CA SER A 28 -14.21 -4.94 2.74
C SER A 28 -15.18 -3.79 3.05
N ALA A 29 -14.94 -3.10 4.17
CA ALA A 29 -15.72 -1.92 4.56
C ALA A 29 -15.63 -0.82 3.49
N THR A 30 -14.41 -0.55 3.00
CA THR A 30 -14.17 0.46 1.96
C THR A 30 -14.86 0.10 0.64
N ALA A 31 -14.81 -1.16 0.21
CA ALA A 31 -15.46 -1.61 -1.02
C ALA A 31 -16.99 -1.48 -0.93
N LYS A 32 -17.57 -1.84 0.24
CA LYS A 32 -19.00 -1.67 0.51
C LYS A 32 -19.43 -0.21 0.50
N GLN A 33 -18.62 0.68 1.09
CA GLN A 33 -18.86 2.12 1.12
C GLN A 33 -18.79 2.75 -0.27
N LEU A 34 -17.86 2.30 -1.12
CA LEU A 34 -17.68 2.79 -2.49
C LEU A 34 -18.60 2.10 -3.51
N GLY A 35 -19.37 1.09 -3.11
CA GLY A 35 -20.25 0.34 -4.01
C GLY A 35 -19.50 -0.45 -5.09
N ILE A 36 -18.23 -0.79 -4.85
CA ILE A 36 -17.40 -1.55 -5.79
C ILE A 36 -17.17 -2.97 -5.31
N ALA A 37 -16.84 -3.87 -6.23
CA ALA A 37 -16.49 -5.23 -5.87
C ALA A 37 -15.20 -5.23 -5.02
N MET A 38 -15.22 -5.95 -3.89
CA MET A 38 -14.06 -6.08 -3.01
C MET A 38 -12.82 -6.55 -3.77
N GLN A 39 -12.96 -7.51 -4.67
CA GLN A 39 -11.88 -8.01 -5.51
C GLN A 39 -11.22 -6.90 -6.35
N THR A 40 -12.02 -5.96 -6.87
CA THR A 40 -11.53 -4.81 -7.63
C THR A 40 -10.67 -3.91 -6.75
N LEU A 41 -11.17 -3.58 -5.55
CA LEU A 41 -10.43 -2.74 -4.61
C LEU A 41 -9.15 -3.42 -4.11
N THR A 42 -9.20 -4.72 -3.82
CA THR A 42 -8.00 -5.51 -3.46
C THR A 42 -6.95 -5.47 -4.57
N ASN A 43 -7.38 -5.61 -5.83
CA ASN A 43 -6.45 -5.53 -6.97
C ASN A 43 -5.82 -4.15 -7.10
N TRP A 44 -6.57 -3.08 -6.85
CA TRP A 44 -6.03 -1.71 -6.85
C TRP A 44 -5.08 -1.48 -5.68
N HIS A 45 -5.46 -1.89 -4.47
CA HIS A 45 -4.60 -1.79 -3.29
C HIS A 45 -3.27 -2.52 -3.49
N ASN A 46 -3.31 -3.75 -4.02
CA ASN A 46 -2.11 -4.51 -4.35
C ASN A 46 -1.25 -3.86 -5.43
N LYS A 47 -1.87 -3.22 -6.43
CA LYS A 47 -1.15 -2.45 -7.45
C LYS A 47 -0.53 -1.19 -6.87
N ALA A 48 -1.23 -0.48 -5.98
CA ALA A 48 -0.73 0.73 -5.32
C ALA A 48 0.44 0.42 -4.39
N ASN A 49 0.35 -0.65 -3.60
CA ASN A 49 1.47 -1.14 -2.76
C ASN A 49 2.71 -1.53 -3.59
N LYS A 50 2.53 -1.82 -4.88
CA LYS A 50 3.62 -2.12 -5.83
C LYS A 50 4.03 -0.91 -6.66
N GLY A 51 3.43 0.27 -6.46
CA GLY A 51 3.66 1.48 -7.27
C GLY A 51 3.22 1.34 -8.74
N LYS A 52 2.24 0.46 -9.02
CA LYS A 52 1.77 0.10 -10.38
C LYS A 52 0.30 0.47 -10.64
N LEU A 53 -0.35 1.18 -9.73
CA LEU A 53 -1.75 1.60 -9.93
C LEU A 53 -1.78 2.91 -10.72
N ILE A 54 -2.47 2.90 -11.86
CA ILE A 54 -2.67 4.08 -12.70
C ILE A 54 -3.62 5.04 -11.95
N GLY A 55 -3.22 6.31 -11.81
CA GLY A 55 -3.98 7.37 -11.10
C GLY A 55 -3.53 7.68 -9.69
N THR A 56 -2.93 6.72 -8.98
CA THR A 56 -2.04 7.07 -7.85
C THR A 56 -0.73 7.43 -8.49
N LYS A 57 -0.28 8.68 -8.35
CA LYS A 57 0.93 9.26 -8.96
C LYS A 57 1.82 8.19 -9.60
N GLU A 58 1.86 8.24 -10.93
CA GLU A 58 2.76 7.47 -11.80
C GLU A 58 4.00 7.03 -11.05
N TYR A 59 4.32 5.73 -11.14
CA TYR A 59 5.62 5.14 -10.82
C TYR A 59 6.69 6.23 -10.66
N ASP A 60 6.79 6.74 -9.44
CA ASP A 60 7.69 7.84 -9.13
C ASP A 60 8.97 7.14 -8.67
N PRO A 61 10.03 7.13 -9.49
CA PRO A 61 11.25 6.40 -9.15
C PRO A 61 11.83 6.88 -7.82
N GLU A 62 11.61 8.15 -7.48
CA GLU A 62 12.03 8.76 -6.23
C GLU A 62 11.20 8.23 -5.06
N LEU A 63 9.89 8.10 -5.22
CA LEU A 63 9.03 7.47 -4.20
C LEU A 63 9.39 6.00 -3.98
N MET A 64 9.73 5.25 -5.03
CA MET A 64 10.21 3.87 -4.89
C MET A 64 11.55 3.80 -4.16
N ALA A 65 12.50 4.67 -4.51
CA ALA A 65 13.78 4.78 -3.82
C ALA A 65 13.59 5.09 -2.32
N ILE A 66 12.70 6.03 -2.00
CA ILE A 66 12.36 6.39 -0.61
C ILE A 66 11.76 5.21 0.14
N LEU A 67 10.85 4.45 -0.48
CA LEU A 67 10.23 3.27 0.14
C LEU A 67 11.24 2.14 0.39
N GLU A 68 12.15 1.91 -0.56
CA GLU A 68 13.22 0.92 -0.42
C GLU A 68 14.19 1.33 0.69
N GLU A 69 14.56 2.60 0.74
CA GLU A 69 15.41 3.15 1.80
C GLU A 69 14.74 3.05 3.17
N ASN A 70 13.44 3.36 3.26
CA ASN A 70 12.67 3.19 4.50
C ASN A 70 12.69 1.73 4.99
N LYS A 71 12.61 0.77 4.08
CA LYS A 71 12.69 -0.66 4.40
C LYS A 71 14.09 -1.07 4.84
N ARG A 72 15.15 -0.52 4.25
CA ARG A 72 16.53 -0.73 4.68
C ARG A 72 16.73 -0.19 6.10
N LEU A 73 16.38 1.08 6.32
CA LEU A 73 16.51 1.75 7.62
C LEU A 73 15.75 1.02 8.74
N LYS A 74 14.55 0.50 8.47
CA LYS A 74 13.80 -0.30 9.45
C LYS A 74 14.50 -1.62 9.80
N ARG A 75 15.20 -2.25 8.86
CA ARG A 75 16.01 -3.45 9.15
C ARG A 75 17.22 -3.09 10.00
N ASP A 76 17.94 -2.04 9.61
CA ASP A 76 19.15 -1.60 10.33
C ASP A 76 18.81 -1.19 11.76
N LEU A 77 17.70 -0.47 11.97
CA LEU A 77 17.18 -0.14 13.30
C LEU A 77 16.88 -1.39 14.13
N LYS A 78 16.27 -2.41 13.53
CA LYS A 78 15.96 -3.66 14.23
C LYS A 78 17.24 -4.38 14.67
N VAL A 79 18.25 -4.44 13.81
CA VAL A 79 19.55 -5.04 14.12
C VAL A 79 20.25 -4.27 15.23
N ALA A 80 20.32 -2.94 15.14
CA ALA A 80 20.94 -2.11 16.17
C ALA A 80 20.22 -2.20 17.53
N GLN A 81 18.89 -2.37 17.52
CA GLN A 81 18.10 -2.62 18.72
C GLN A 81 18.49 -3.97 19.35
N GLU A 82 18.57 -5.03 18.55
CA GLU A 82 18.97 -6.37 18.99
C GLU A 82 20.41 -6.39 19.55
N GLU A 83 21.35 -5.67 18.91
CA GLU A 83 22.72 -5.52 19.42
C GLU A 83 22.77 -4.79 20.77
N ARG A 84 21.97 -3.73 20.95
CA ARG A 84 21.85 -3.05 22.25
C ARG A 84 21.28 -3.95 23.33
N ASP A 85 20.25 -4.72 23.01
CA ASP A 85 19.60 -5.61 23.98
C ASP A 85 20.56 -6.72 24.42
N ILE A 86 21.33 -7.31 23.50
CA ILE A 86 22.37 -8.29 23.81
C ILE A 86 23.49 -7.70 24.69
N LEU A 87 23.90 -6.45 24.44
CA LEU A 87 24.91 -5.76 25.24
C LEU A 87 24.41 -5.39 26.63
N ASN A 88 23.13 -5.03 26.76
CA ASN A 88 22.50 -4.75 28.05
C ASN A 88 22.24 -6.03 28.88
N GLU A 89 22.00 -7.18 28.25
CA GLU A 89 21.83 -8.46 28.97
C GLU A 89 23.16 -9.09 29.41
N LYS A 90 24.28 -8.69 28.80
CA LYS A 90 25.63 -9.20 29.14
C LYS A 90 26.45 -8.30 30.08
N GLY A 91 25.96 -7.10 30.39
CA GLY A 91 26.56 -6.17 31.36
C GLY A 91 25.85 -6.25 32.71
#